data_AF-A0A7X2G0C5-F1
#
_entry.id   AF-A0A7X2G0C5-F1
#
_cell.length_a   1.000
_cell.length_b   1.000
_cell.length_c   1.000
_cell.angle_alpha   90.00
_cell.angle_beta   90.00
_cell.angle_gamma   90.00
#
_symmetry.space_group_name_H-M   'P 1'
#
loop_
_entity.id
_entity.type
_entity.pdbx_description
1 polymer ?
#
loop_
_entity_poly.entity_id
_entity_poly.type
_entity_poly.pdbx_seq_one_letter_code
_entity_poly.pdbx_strand_id
1 'polypeptide(L)'
;MTALTENMFAIFDQSEFSFKKIKETHSPEEVADLKEKFKAVWQGWKKVNQTVASQLPTGEFAKVHVESWTNGWNLRDHYWASYRLASLADYNPCIGVMLDKKQLQVYLMFQHYKSEQRQGTPDEYNQLLDKVPEWANSIDVAHWYLWDKNEMEFSDHLPLTKYLHSRDVQQQFNSDARKTSFLLGKFAFRGKDQVDNMEEYIDSAIRQLTSLYEELK
;
A
#
# COMPACT_ATOMS: atom_id res chain seq x y z
N MET A 1 12.48 -0.44 -16.36
CA MET A 1 11.40 0.49 -16.01
C MET A 1 10.13 -0.15 -16.51
N THR A 2 9.20 -0.37 -15.59
CA THR A 2 7.96 -1.11 -15.80
C THR A 2 6.81 -0.11 -15.79
N ALA A 3 6.09 0.00 -16.90
CA ALA A 3 4.90 0.83 -16.94
C ALA A 3 3.73 0.15 -16.22
N LEU A 4 2.93 0.93 -15.50
CA LEU A 4 1.65 0.49 -14.94
C LEU A 4 0.65 0.37 -16.09
N THR A 5 0.16 -0.84 -16.35
CA THR A 5 -0.72 -1.10 -17.48
C THR A 5 -2.10 -1.56 -17.04
N GLU A 6 -3.09 -1.35 -17.91
CA GLU A 6 -4.47 -1.80 -17.70
C GLU A 6 -4.56 -3.30 -17.40
N ASN A 7 -3.73 -4.13 -18.02
CA ASN A 7 -3.71 -5.57 -17.76
C ASN A 7 -3.31 -5.92 -16.31
N MET A 8 -2.52 -5.07 -15.64
CA MET A 8 -2.16 -5.27 -14.24
C MET A 8 -3.34 -5.03 -13.31
N PHE A 9 -4.30 -4.18 -13.71
CA PHE A 9 -5.55 -3.96 -12.99
C PHE A 9 -6.63 -4.99 -13.34
N ALA A 10 -6.77 -5.30 -14.63
CA ALA A 10 -7.89 -6.08 -15.16
C ALA A 10 -7.96 -7.51 -14.60
N ILE A 11 -6.85 -8.08 -14.15
CA ILE A 11 -6.87 -9.39 -13.46
C ILE A 11 -7.73 -9.36 -12.20
N PHE A 12 -7.90 -8.20 -11.55
CA PHE A 12 -8.69 -8.04 -10.33
C PHE A 12 -10.17 -7.77 -10.62
N ASP A 13 -10.59 -7.72 -11.89
CA ASP A 13 -12.02 -7.64 -12.27
C ASP A 13 -12.73 -9.00 -12.20
N GLN A 14 -12.01 -10.06 -11.77
CA GLN A 14 -12.60 -11.37 -11.54
C GLN A 14 -13.76 -11.28 -10.54
N SER A 15 -14.87 -11.94 -10.88
CA SER A 15 -16.06 -11.96 -10.02
C SER A 15 -15.89 -12.83 -8.78
N GLU A 16 -14.92 -13.75 -8.80
CA GLU A 16 -14.66 -14.69 -7.71
C GLU A 16 -13.17 -15.00 -7.58
N PHE A 17 -12.68 -15.12 -6.36
CA PHE A 17 -11.27 -15.35 -6.04
C PHE A 17 -11.03 -16.70 -5.35
N SER A 18 -12.09 -17.35 -4.86
CA SER A 18 -12.01 -18.68 -4.25
C SER A 18 -11.86 -19.77 -5.30
N PHE A 19 -10.78 -20.56 -5.21
CA PHE A 19 -10.60 -21.69 -6.13
C PHE A 19 -11.73 -22.71 -6.04
N LYS A 20 -12.39 -22.84 -4.88
CA LYS A 20 -13.54 -23.73 -4.74
C LYS A 20 -14.66 -23.32 -5.70
N LYS A 21 -15.08 -22.06 -5.64
CA LYS A 21 -16.19 -21.52 -6.44
C LYS A 21 -15.82 -21.32 -7.91
N ILE A 22 -14.57 -20.93 -8.20
CA ILE A 22 -14.09 -20.86 -9.58
C ILE A 22 -14.23 -22.23 -10.26
N LYS A 23 -13.82 -23.32 -9.59
CA LYS A 23 -13.93 -24.70 -10.12
C LYS A 23 -15.36 -25.20 -10.27
N GLU A 24 -16.36 -24.56 -9.64
CA GLU A 24 -17.77 -24.91 -9.83
C GLU A 24 -18.31 -24.42 -11.19
N THR A 25 -17.66 -23.41 -11.79
CA THR A 25 -18.13 -22.71 -13.00
C THR A 25 -17.15 -22.75 -14.17
N HIS A 26 -15.91 -23.21 -13.95
CA HIS A 26 -14.84 -23.23 -14.95
C HIS A 26 -14.26 -24.63 -15.16
N SER A 27 -13.80 -24.92 -16.38
CA SER A 27 -13.06 -26.13 -16.71
C SER A 27 -11.68 -26.14 -16.03
N PRO A 28 -11.03 -27.32 -15.86
CA PRO A 28 -9.67 -27.39 -15.34
C PRO A 28 -8.64 -26.57 -16.13
N GLU A 29 -8.82 -26.47 -17.44
CA GLU A 29 -7.95 -25.69 -18.34
C GLU A 29 -8.14 -24.18 -18.10
N GLU A 30 -9.39 -23.72 -18.00
CA GLU A 30 -9.70 -22.32 -17.69
C GLU A 30 -9.14 -21.89 -16.32
N VAL A 31 -9.20 -22.78 -15.32
CA VAL A 31 -8.60 -22.54 -14.01
C VAL A 31 -7.07 -22.48 -14.09
N ALA A 32 -6.44 -23.31 -14.91
CA ALA A 32 -5.00 -23.28 -15.11
C ALA A 32 -4.55 -21.98 -15.80
N ASP A 33 -5.26 -21.58 -16.85
CA ASP A 33 -5.01 -20.33 -17.58
C ASP A 33 -5.19 -19.11 -16.67
N LEU A 34 -6.23 -19.11 -15.84
CA LEU A 34 -6.48 -18.04 -14.87
C LEU A 34 -5.31 -17.91 -13.87
N LYS A 35 -4.80 -19.04 -13.37
CA LYS A 35 -3.65 -19.06 -12.45
C LYS A 35 -2.39 -18.51 -13.11
N GLU A 36 -2.11 -18.90 -14.34
CA GLU A 36 -0.94 -18.40 -15.06
C GLU A 36 -1.05 -16.90 -15.36
N LYS A 37 -2.26 -16.38 -15.66
CA LYS A 37 -2.49 -14.92 -15.80
C LYS A 37 -2.16 -14.15 -14.53
N PHE A 38 -2.70 -14.58 -13.38
CA PHE A 38 -2.40 -13.94 -12.08
C PHE A 38 -0.91 -14.02 -11.76
N LYS A 39 -0.33 -15.21 -11.89
CA LYS A 39 1.09 -15.43 -11.61
C LYS A 39 1.99 -14.57 -12.52
N ALA A 40 1.66 -14.39 -13.79
CA ALA A 40 2.44 -13.57 -14.71
C ALA A 40 2.47 -12.09 -14.28
N VAL A 41 1.31 -11.50 -13.96
CA VAL A 41 1.24 -10.11 -13.45
C VAL A 41 1.99 -9.99 -12.13
N TRP A 42 1.81 -10.97 -11.24
CA TRP A 42 2.50 -11.00 -9.95
C TRP A 42 4.03 -11.08 -10.08
N GLN A 43 4.58 -11.82 -11.04
CA GLN A 43 6.02 -11.86 -11.25
C GLN A 43 6.56 -10.49 -11.67
N GLY A 44 5.80 -9.74 -12.49
CA GLY A 44 6.09 -8.35 -12.80
C GLY A 44 6.09 -7.47 -11.54
N TRP A 45 5.00 -7.53 -10.76
CA TRP A 45 4.86 -6.81 -9.48
C TRP A 45 6.01 -7.11 -8.51
N LYS A 46 6.35 -8.39 -8.34
CA LYS A 46 7.44 -8.83 -7.49
C LYS A 46 8.77 -8.28 -7.95
N LYS A 47 9.05 -8.32 -9.26
CA LYS A 47 10.29 -7.79 -9.82
C LYS A 47 10.42 -6.28 -9.63
N VAL A 48 9.34 -5.52 -9.84
CA VAL A 48 9.29 -4.07 -9.55
C VAL A 48 9.70 -3.80 -8.11
N ASN A 49 9.06 -4.44 -7.13
CA ASN A 49 9.35 -4.22 -5.71
C ASN A 49 10.78 -4.65 -5.32
N GLN A 50 11.29 -5.73 -5.91
CA GLN A 50 12.69 -6.15 -5.72
C GLN A 50 13.69 -5.15 -6.30
N THR A 51 13.39 -4.58 -7.47
CA THR A 51 14.21 -3.53 -8.09
C THR A 51 14.22 -2.27 -7.24
N VAL A 52 13.05 -1.80 -6.78
CA VAL A 52 12.95 -0.66 -5.86
C VAL A 52 13.77 -0.90 -4.60
N ALA A 53 13.62 -2.08 -3.96
CA ALA A 53 14.38 -2.40 -2.76
C ALA A 53 15.91 -2.37 -2.97
N SER A 54 16.39 -2.67 -4.18
CA SER A 54 17.81 -2.58 -4.53
C SER A 54 18.32 -1.16 -4.82
N GLN A 55 17.41 -0.20 -5.06
CA GLN A 55 17.72 1.22 -5.30
C GLN A 55 17.68 2.05 -4.00
N LEU A 56 17.00 1.54 -2.97
CA LEU A 56 17.01 2.14 -1.64
C LEU A 56 18.41 2.02 -0.99
N PRO A 57 18.83 2.98 -0.15
CA PRO A 57 20.08 2.93 0.58
C PRO A 57 20.32 1.60 1.32
N THR A 58 21.51 1.02 1.13
CA THR A 58 21.89 -0.24 1.76
C THR A 58 21.82 -0.14 3.28
N GLY A 59 21.06 -1.03 3.91
CA GLY A 59 20.96 -1.13 5.37
C GLY A 59 19.89 -0.23 5.99
N GLU A 60 19.26 0.66 5.23
CA GLU A 60 18.18 1.52 5.73
C GLU A 60 16.88 0.73 5.94
N PHE A 61 16.56 -0.17 5.01
CA PHE A 61 15.38 -1.03 5.06
C PHE A 61 15.76 -2.49 5.31
N ALA A 62 14.91 -3.18 6.08
CA ALA A 62 14.91 -4.63 6.13
C ALA A 62 14.53 -5.22 4.76
N LYS A 63 14.74 -6.53 4.60
CA LYS A 63 14.39 -7.24 3.36
C LYS A 63 12.91 -7.03 3.02
N VAL A 64 12.63 -6.52 1.82
CA VAL A 64 11.26 -6.33 1.32
C VAL A 64 10.47 -7.64 1.38
N HIS A 65 9.27 -7.56 1.92
CA HIS A 65 8.31 -8.66 1.88
C HIS A 65 7.35 -8.44 0.72
N VAL A 66 7.19 -9.43 -0.16
CA VAL A 66 6.20 -9.41 -1.24
C VAL A 66 5.28 -10.61 -1.06
N GLU A 67 3.99 -10.37 -0.91
CA GLU A 67 3.01 -11.44 -0.74
C GLU A 67 2.90 -12.30 -1.99
N SER A 68 2.53 -13.57 -1.84
CA SER A 68 2.22 -14.46 -2.96
C SER A 68 0.87 -14.11 -3.60
N TRP A 69 0.76 -14.26 -4.92
CA TRP A 69 -0.48 -14.11 -5.71
C TRP A 69 -1.62 -15.06 -5.31
N THR A 70 -1.32 -16.06 -4.48
CA THR A 70 -2.29 -16.98 -3.91
C THR A 70 -1.90 -17.36 -2.47
N ASN A 71 -2.90 -17.69 -1.65
CA ASN A 71 -2.72 -18.32 -0.33
C ASN A 71 -3.03 -19.82 -0.33
N GLY A 72 -3.06 -20.46 -1.51
CA GLY A 72 -3.38 -21.88 -1.69
C GLY A 72 -4.88 -22.17 -1.83
N TRP A 73 -5.74 -21.35 -1.23
CA TRP A 73 -7.20 -21.50 -1.29
C TRP A 73 -7.86 -20.47 -2.21
N ASN A 74 -7.27 -19.28 -2.31
CA ASN A 74 -7.80 -18.17 -3.07
C ASN A 74 -6.70 -17.54 -3.94
N LEU A 75 -7.11 -16.99 -5.08
CA LEU A 75 -6.42 -15.89 -5.74
C LEU A 75 -6.44 -14.67 -4.81
N ARG A 76 -5.46 -13.77 -4.96
CA ARG A 76 -5.50 -12.48 -4.27
C ARG A 76 -6.25 -11.46 -5.11
N ASP A 77 -7.10 -10.67 -4.45
CA ASP A 77 -7.81 -9.52 -5.03
C ASP A 77 -6.96 -8.24 -5.07
N HIS A 78 -5.78 -8.27 -4.46
CA HIS A 78 -4.75 -7.23 -4.53
C HIS A 78 -3.36 -7.86 -4.41
N TYR A 79 -2.32 -7.17 -4.87
CA TYR A 79 -0.94 -7.50 -4.57
C TYR A 79 -0.35 -6.51 -3.58
N TRP A 80 0.41 -7.03 -2.62
CA TRP A 80 0.96 -6.23 -1.54
C TRP A 80 2.44 -6.52 -1.31
N ALA A 81 3.18 -5.48 -0.97
CA ALA A 81 4.54 -5.56 -0.47
C ALA A 81 4.71 -4.63 0.74
N SER A 82 5.65 -4.96 1.63
CA SER A 82 6.03 -4.08 2.75
C SER A 82 7.52 -3.81 2.82
N TYR A 83 7.79 -2.56 3.19
CA TYR A 83 9.09 -1.99 3.46
C TYR A 83 9.10 -1.56 4.92
N ARG A 84 10.03 -2.13 5.69
CA ARG A 84 10.25 -1.80 7.10
C ARG A 84 11.63 -1.19 7.22
N LEU A 85 11.76 -0.12 7.99
CA LEU A 85 13.08 0.38 8.36
C LEU A 85 13.82 -0.72 9.12
N ALA A 86 15.13 -0.85 8.90
CA ALA A 86 15.92 -1.89 9.53
C ALA A 86 15.93 -1.76 11.07
N SER A 87 15.92 -0.52 11.59
CA SER A 87 15.81 -0.25 13.03
C SER A 87 14.42 -0.54 13.60
N LEU A 88 13.39 -0.64 12.75
CA LEU A 88 11.99 -0.88 13.12
C LEU A 88 11.46 -2.21 12.53
N ALA A 89 12.36 -3.16 12.24
CA ALA A 89 12.00 -4.42 11.57
C ALA A 89 10.98 -5.24 12.38
N ASP A 90 11.07 -5.19 13.72
CA ASP A 90 10.20 -5.88 14.66
C ASP A 90 9.03 -5.02 15.17
N TYR A 91 8.84 -3.81 14.63
CA TYR A 91 7.75 -2.90 15.00
C TYR A 91 6.53 -3.08 14.09
N ASN A 92 5.36 -2.61 14.52
CA ASN A 92 4.13 -2.69 13.75
C ASN A 92 4.12 -1.80 12.49
N PRO A 93 4.52 -0.52 12.55
CA PRO A 93 4.42 0.38 11.40
C PRO A 93 5.31 -0.02 10.24
N CYS A 94 4.84 0.16 9.02
CA CYS A 94 5.59 -0.08 7.78
C CYS A 94 5.07 0.78 6.63
N ILE A 95 5.86 0.88 5.57
CA ILE A 95 5.38 1.38 4.28
C ILE A 95 4.86 0.19 3.46
N GLY A 96 3.57 0.21 3.15
CA GLY A 96 2.91 -0.70 2.24
C GLY A 96 2.95 -0.19 0.80
N VAL A 97 3.09 -1.11 -0.14
CA VAL A 97 2.89 -0.86 -1.58
C VAL A 97 1.82 -1.85 -2.03
N MET A 98 0.74 -1.35 -2.63
CA MET A 98 -0.41 -2.16 -3.01
C MET A 98 -0.88 -1.84 -4.41
N LEU A 99 -1.27 -2.88 -5.14
CA LEU A 99 -1.96 -2.79 -6.42
C LEU A 99 -3.25 -3.59 -6.33
N ASP A 100 -4.39 -2.96 -6.58
CA ASP A 100 -5.71 -3.60 -6.61
C ASP A 100 -6.45 -3.26 -7.91
N LYS A 101 -7.76 -3.53 -8.00
CA LYS A 101 -8.58 -3.21 -9.19
C LYS A 101 -8.76 -1.70 -9.47
N LYS A 102 -8.50 -0.84 -8.49
CA LYS A 102 -8.76 0.61 -8.52
C LYS A 102 -7.49 1.42 -8.71
N GLN A 103 -6.37 1.04 -8.10
CA GLN A 103 -5.21 1.91 -8.00
C GLN A 103 -3.91 1.20 -7.64
N LEU A 104 -2.81 1.88 -7.92
CA LEU A 104 -1.51 1.67 -7.28
C LEU A 104 -1.40 2.65 -6.11
N GLN A 105 -1.05 2.17 -4.93
CA GLN A 105 -0.84 3.01 -3.75
C GLN A 105 0.42 2.65 -2.98
N VAL A 106 1.08 3.68 -2.45
CA VAL A 106 2.24 3.58 -1.56
C VAL A 106 1.95 4.38 -0.31
N TYR A 107 2.00 3.74 0.85
CA TYR A 107 1.41 4.33 2.06
C TYR A 107 2.07 3.86 3.35
N LEU A 108 2.18 4.77 4.32
CA LEU A 108 2.58 4.47 5.68
C LEU A 108 1.36 3.99 6.46
N MET A 109 1.51 2.90 7.22
CA MET A 109 0.43 2.32 8.00
C MET A 109 0.93 1.71 9.32
N PHE A 110 0.03 1.55 10.29
CA PHE A 110 0.21 0.62 11.40
C PHE A 110 -0.29 -0.79 11.00
N GLN A 111 0.59 -1.80 10.96
CA GLN A 111 0.17 -3.16 10.61
C GLN A 111 -0.45 -3.89 11.80
N HIS A 112 -1.77 -4.05 11.79
CA HIS A 112 -2.50 -4.77 12.86
C HIS A 112 -2.41 -6.30 12.78
N TYR A 113 -2.08 -6.85 11.60
CA TYR A 113 -1.93 -8.29 11.45
C TYR A 113 -0.72 -8.78 12.25
N LYS A 114 -0.96 -9.70 13.20
CA LYS A 114 0.03 -10.22 14.16
C LYS A 114 0.65 -9.11 15.02
N SER A 115 -0.09 -8.04 15.32
CA SER A 115 0.47 -6.90 16.04
C SER A 115 0.94 -7.22 17.44
N GLU A 116 0.35 -8.22 18.09
CA GLU A 116 0.79 -8.75 19.39
C GLU A 116 2.19 -9.38 19.37
N GLN A 117 2.70 -9.72 18.18
CA GLN A 117 4.02 -10.31 17.98
C GLN A 117 5.09 -9.26 17.64
N ARG A 118 4.70 -7.98 17.55
CA ARG A 118 5.55 -6.86 17.13
C ARG A 118 5.46 -5.71 18.14
N GLN A 119 6.50 -4.88 18.15
CA GLN A 119 6.61 -3.71 19.01
C GLN A 119 5.84 -2.50 18.46
N GLY A 120 5.66 -1.48 19.29
CA GLY A 120 4.95 -0.25 18.94
C GLY A 120 3.44 -0.37 19.05
N THR A 121 2.83 0.69 19.55
CA THR A 121 1.39 0.84 19.80
C THR A 121 0.73 1.75 18.77
N PRO A 122 -0.58 1.63 18.55
CA PRO A 122 -1.30 2.58 17.71
C PRO A 122 -1.19 4.02 18.23
N ASP A 123 -1.14 4.22 19.54
CA ASP A 123 -1.01 5.55 20.15
C ASP A 123 0.33 6.21 19.81
N GLU A 124 1.44 5.48 19.91
CA GLU A 124 2.77 5.96 19.49
C GLU A 124 2.79 6.29 18.00
N TYR A 125 2.22 5.41 17.16
CA TYR A 125 2.13 5.65 15.72
C TYR A 125 1.28 6.89 15.38
N ASN A 126 0.17 7.10 16.08
CA ASN A 126 -0.73 8.21 15.84
C ASN A 126 -0.12 9.58 16.23
N GLN A 127 1.01 9.62 16.96
CA GLN A 127 1.76 10.87 17.19
C GLN A 127 2.30 11.46 15.88
N LEU A 128 2.51 10.63 14.85
CA LEU A 128 2.91 11.11 13.53
C LEU A 128 1.91 12.08 12.89
N LEU A 129 0.62 12.02 13.25
CA LEU A 129 -0.38 12.96 12.75
C LEU A 129 0.00 14.42 13.03
N ASP A 130 0.65 14.67 14.17
CA ASP A 130 1.07 16.02 14.56
C ASP A 130 2.25 16.53 13.71
N LYS A 131 2.96 15.61 13.03
CA LYS A 131 4.10 15.88 12.12
C LYS A 131 3.69 15.98 10.66
N VAL A 132 2.53 15.44 10.27
CA VAL A 132 2.04 15.46 8.87
C VAL A 132 2.02 16.86 8.25
N PRO A 133 1.55 17.92 8.92
CA PRO A 133 1.55 19.27 8.32
C PRO A 133 2.94 19.81 8.00
N GLU A 134 3.93 19.54 8.87
CA GLU A 134 5.31 19.95 8.65
C GLU A 134 5.96 19.14 7.52
N TRP A 135 5.81 17.81 7.58
CA TRP A 135 6.28 16.89 6.55
C TRP A 135 5.75 17.25 5.15
N ALA A 136 4.47 17.61 5.06
CA ALA A 136 3.80 17.95 3.81
C ALA A 136 4.40 19.18 3.10
N ASN A 137 5.09 20.07 3.81
CA ASN A 137 5.74 21.25 3.20
C ASN A 137 6.91 20.88 2.27
N SER A 138 7.42 19.65 2.36
CA SER A 138 8.58 19.18 1.58
C SER A 138 8.22 18.44 0.29
N ILE A 139 6.94 18.26 -0.01
CA ILE A 139 6.46 17.44 -1.13
C ILE A 139 5.33 18.11 -1.90
N ASP A 140 5.10 17.65 -3.13
CA ASP A 140 3.82 17.87 -3.79
C ASP A 140 2.77 16.94 -3.18
N VAL A 141 1.78 17.55 -2.52
CA VAL A 141 0.68 16.87 -1.84
C VAL A 141 -0.45 16.47 -2.79
N ALA A 142 -0.35 16.77 -4.09
CA ALA A 142 -1.26 16.22 -5.09
C ALA A 142 -1.22 14.69 -5.07
N HIS A 143 -2.38 14.05 -5.15
CA HIS A 143 -2.56 12.60 -5.07
C HIS A 143 -2.16 11.94 -3.73
N TRP A 144 -1.99 12.73 -2.67
CA TRP A 144 -1.85 12.20 -1.32
C TRP A 144 -3.17 12.18 -0.57
N TYR A 145 -3.37 11.12 0.19
CA TYR A 145 -4.61 10.86 0.91
C TYR A 145 -4.34 10.36 2.32
N LEU A 146 -5.28 10.66 3.20
CA LEU A 146 -5.39 10.18 4.56
C LEU A 146 -6.68 9.36 4.68
N TRP A 147 -6.63 8.25 5.40
CA TRP A 147 -7.81 7.47 5.73
C TRP A 147 -7.64 6.74 7.06
N ASP A 148 -8.74 6.54 7.77
CA ASP A 148 -8.75 5.64 8.93
C ASP A 148 -8.73 4.18 8.46
N LYS A 149 -8.10 3.30 9.25
CA LYS A 149 -8.09 1.87 8.96
C LYS A 149 -9.49 1.27 8.78
N ASN A 150 -10.49 1.75 9.53
CA ASN A 150 -11.85 1.22 9.45
C ASN A 150 -12.66 1.79 8.30
N GLU A 151 -12.13 2.78 7.57
CA GLU A 151 -12.75 3.16 6.31
C GLU A 151 -12.78 1.93 5.41
N MET A 152 -13.96 1.65 4.84
CA MET A 152 -14.06 0.58 3.86
C MET A 152 -13.05 0.87 2.75
N GLU A 153 -12.30 -0.15 2.33
CA GLU A 153 -11.28 -0.11 1.26
C GLU A 153 -11.77 0.57 -0.04
N PHE A 154 -13.10 0.72 -0.19
CA PHE A 154 -13.73 1.35 -1.34
C PHE A 154 -14.28 2.76 -1.14
N SER A 155 -14.11 3.37 0.04
CA SER A 155 -14.56 4.74 0.34
C SER A 155 -13.64 5.79 -0.27
N ASP A 156 -14.16 6.99 -0.54
CA ASP A 156 -13.32 8.11 -0.96
C ASP A 156 -12.45 8.58 0.20
N HIS A 157 -11.14 8.39 0.08
CA HIS A 157 -10.18 8.83 1.10
C HIS A 157 -10.07 10.35 1.17
N LEU A 158 -9.70 10.88 2.34
CA LEU A 158 -9.55 12.31 2.56
C LEU A 158 -8.33 12.83 1.78
N PRO A 159 -8.47 13.74 0.80
CA PRO A 159 -7.32 14.34 0.15
C PRO A 159 -6.48 15.12 1.16
N LEU A 160 -5.15 14.95 1.12
CA LEU A 160 -4.23 15.62 2.04
C LEU A 160 -4.33 17.15 1.91
N THR A 161 -4.60 17.66 0.71
CA THR A 161 -4.88 19.09 0.49
C THR A 161 -6.05 19.58 1.35
N LYS A 162 -7.14 18.83 1.44
CA LYS A 162 -8.30 19.20 2.26
C LYS A 162 -7.97 19.12 3.76
N TYR A 163 -7.22 18.11 4.17
CA TYR A 163 -6.72 17.97 5.54
C TYR A 163 -5.88 19.17 5.97
N LEU A 164 -4.96 19.64 5.12
CA LEU A 164 -4.04 20.74 5.45
C LEU A 164 -4.71 22.12 5.47
N HIS A 165 -5.76 22.35 4.68
CA HIS A 165 -6.40 23.67 4.54
C HIS A 165 -7.64 23.87 5.42
N SER A 166 -8.15 22.83 6.10
CA SER A 166 -9.34 22.94 6.94
C SER A 166 -9.08 22.40 8.35
N ARG A 167 -9.02 23.32 9.32
CA ARG A 167 -8.79 22.99 10.73
C ARG A 167 -9.85 22.05 11.29
N ASP A 168 -11.12 22.25 10.95
CA ASP A 168 -12.22 21.40 11.42
C ASP A 168 -12.09 19.98 10.87
N VAL A 169 -11.76 19.84 9.57
CA VAL A 169 -11.51 18.53 8.93
C VAL A 169 -10.32 17.83 9.57
N GLN A 170 -9.22 18.55 9.81
CA GLN A 170 -8.03 18.02 10.46
C GLN A 170 -8.34 17.54 11.89
N GLN A 171 -9.03 18.36 12.69
CA GLN A 171 -9.38 18.00 14.07
C GLN A 171 -10.29 16.79 14.13
N GLN A 172 -11.31 16.73 13.26
CA GLN A 172 -12.21 15.59 13.17
C GLN A 172 -11.45 14.32 12.78
N PHE A 173 -10.66 14.37 11.70
CA PHE A 173 -9.88 13.23 11.24
C PHE A 173 -8.91 12.74 12.31
N ASN A 174 -8.15 13.66 12.95
CA ASN A 174 -7.21 13.30 13.99
C ASN A 174 -7.91 12.64 15.19
N SER A 175 -9.09 13.14 15.58
CA SER A 175 -9.86 12.55 16.69
C SER A 175 -10.36 11.13 16.36
N ASP A 176 -10.71 10.85 15.10
CA ASP A 176 -11.20 9.54 14.70
C ASP A 176 -10.05 8.55 14.50
N ALA A 177 -9.00 8.96 13.79
CA ALA A 177 -7.81 8.14 13.57
C ALA A 177 -7.13 7.70 14.87
N ARG A 178 -7.12 8.57 15.90
CA ARG A 178 -6.58 8.23 17.23
C ARG A 178 -7.36 7.14 17.97
N LYS A 179 -8.59 6.80 17.54
CA LYS A 179 -9.34 5.66 18.08
C LYS A 179 -8.84 4.33 17.50
N THR A 180 -8.21 4.35 16.32
CA THR A 180 -7.55 3.20 15.73
C THR A 180 -6.15 3.53 15.24
N SER A 181 -5.96 3.76 13.95
CA SER A 181 -4.72 4.21 13.33
C SER A 181 -5.02 4.81 11.96
N PHE A 182 -4.30 5.86 11.58
CA PHE A 182 -4.39 6.39 10.23
C PHE A 182 -3.54 5.59 9.23
N LEU A 183 -3.81 5.84 7.96
CA LEU A 183 -2.93 5.55 6.84
C LEU A 183 -2.71 6.84 6.06
N LEU A 184 -1.51 7.01 5.51
CA LEU A 184 -1.12 8.17 4.70
C LEU A 184 -0.37 7.67 3.48
N GLY A 185 -0.82 8.03 2.27
CA GLY A 185 -0.19 7.51 1.07
C GLY A 185 -0.48 8.25 -0.21
N LYS A 186 0.29 7.90 -1.24
CA LYS A 186 0.23 8.44 -2.59
C LYS A 186 -0.42 7.45 -3.56
N PHE A 187 -1.35 7.94 -4.38
CA PHE A 187 -2.25 7.13 -5.18
C PHE A 187 -2.08 7.41 -6.67
N ALA A 188 -2.14 6.37 -7.48
CA ALA A 188 -2.32 6.45 -8.93
C ALA A 188 -3.55 5.62 -9.31
N PHE A 189 -4.63 6.28 -9.71
CA PHE A 189 -5.91 5.68 -9.99
C PHE A 189 -5.98 5.13 -11.42
N ARG A 190 -6.50 3.90 -11.55
CA ARG A 190 -6.79 3.24 -12.82
C ARG A 190 -7.67 4.13 -13.71
N GLY A 191 -7.29 4.26 -14.97
CA GLY A 191 -8.05 5.03 -15.96
C GLY A 191 -8.01 6.55 -15.78
N LYS A 192 -7.27 7.07 -14.79
CA LYS A 192 -7.06 8.52 -14.58
C LYS A 192 -5.59 8.90 -14.66
N ASP A 193 -4.75 8.16 -13.96
CA ASP A 193 -3.34 8.46 -13.81
C ASP A 193 -2.48 7.54 -14.68
N GLN A 194 -1.43 8.10 -15.29
CA GLN A 194 -0.44 7.36 -16.07
C GLN A 194 0.86 7.24 -15.26
N VAL A 195 1.36 6.02 -15.11
CA VAL A 195 2.63 5.74 -14.44
C VAL A 195 3.52 4.94 -15.40
N ASP A 196 4.39 5.64 -16.13
CA ASP A 196 5.30 5.02 -17.11
C ASP A 196 6.47 4.27 -16.46
N ASN A 197 6.74 4.57 -15.19
CA ASN A 197 7.83 3.98 -14.41
C ASN A 197 7.39 3.70 -12.98
N MET A 198 6.88 2.48 -12.74
CA MET A 198 6.43 2.04 -11.41
C MET A 198 7.57 2.06 -10.40
N GLU A 199 8.79 1.67 -10.78
CA GLU A 199 9.93 1.65 -9.88
C GLU A 199 10.23 3.04 -9.32
N GLU A 200 10.27 4.07 -10.18
CA GLU A 200 10.49 5.45 -9.76
C GLU A 200 9.31 6.03 -8.96
N TYR A 201 8.08 5.74 -9.36
CA TYR A 201 6.89 6.16 -8.60
C TYR A 201 6.93 5.62 -7.16
N ILE A 202 7.25 4.34 -7.01
CA ILE A 202 7.29 3.66 -5.71
C ILE A 202 8.51 4.13 -4.90
N ASP A 203 9.70 4.18 -5.49
CA ASP A 203 10.92 4.67 -4.80
C ASP A 203 10.74 6.11 -4.29
N SER A 204 10.19 7.00 -5.13
CA SER A 204 9.92 8.40 -4.76
C SER A 204 8.95 8.48 -3.58
N ALA A 205 7.82 7.77 -3.63
CA ALA A 205 6.84 7.78 -2.56
C ALA A 205 7.38 7.16 -1.26
N ILE A 206 8.18 6.09 -1.34
CA ILE A 206 8.86 5.50 -0.18
C ILE A 206 9.78 6.54 0.45
N ARG A 207 10.67 7.18 -0.31
CA ARG A 207 11.61 8.19 0.22
C ARG A 207 10.91 9.37 0.86
N GLN A 208 9.80 9.82 0.27
CA GLN A 208 8.97 10.88 0.84
C GLN A 208 8.40 10.45 2.20
N LEU A 209 7.84 9.24 2.29
CA LEU A 209 7.32 8.68 3.53
C LEU A 209 8.41 8.35 4.57
N THR A 210 9.64 8.04 4.14
CA THR A 210 10.73 7.67 5.04
C THR A 210 10.96 8.73 6.11
N SER A 211 11.05 10.01 5.72
CA SER A 211 11.29 11.10 6.69
C SER A 211 10.26 11.15 7.82
N LEU A 212 8.98 10.91 7.52
CA LEU A 212 7.92 10.82 8.53
C LEU A 212 8.01 9.52 9.33
N TYR A 213 8.31 8.40 8.66
CA TYR A 213 8.42 7.09 9.30
C TYR A 213 9.59 7.02 10.30
N GLU A 214 10.68 7.75 10.04
CA GLU A 214 11.84 7.84 10.92
C GLU A 214 11.58 8.57 12.25
N GLU A 215 10.51 9.37 12.36
CA GLU A 215 10.10 10.00 13.62
C GLU A 215 9.64 8.98 14.69
N LEU A 216 9.48 7.70 14.32
CA LEU A 216 9.19 6.59 15.24
C LEU A 216 10.45 5.94 15.86
N LYS A 217 11.65 6.40 15.50
CA LYS A 217 12.91 5.88 16.04
C LYS A 217 13.18 6.35 17.48
#